data_AF-A0AAV1E782-F1
#
_entry.id   AF-A0AAV1E782-F1
#
_cell.length_a   1.000
_cell.length_b   1.000
_cell.length_c   1.000
_cell.angle_alpha   90.00
_cell.angle_beta   90.00
_cell.angle_gamma   90.00
#
_symmetry.space_group_name_H-M   'P 1'
#
loop_
_entity.id
_entity.type
_entity.pdbx_description
1 polymer ?
#
loop_
_entity_poly.entity_id
_entity_poly.type
_entity_poly.pdbx_seq_one_letter_code
_entity_poly.pdbx_strand_id
1 'polypeptide(L)'
;MAGRGGIHGGVWDMIVPPECRPDRSILRLSANYIWDEAREPLHKDIDVQKVCGIGPGMPFAHSVLRRDHYIGHIGLVPCAIGNTNISMWERGTDNYNRLIYRARFAMKSGGFIRALLWYQGESDTV
;
A
#
# COMPACT_ATOMS: atom_id res chain seq x y z
N MET A 1 5.14 0.02 3.48
CA MET A 1 5.41 1.47 3.36
C MET A 1 4.11 2.27 3.33
N ALA A 2 3.75 2.92 4.43
CA ALA A 2 2.53 3.74 4.48
C ALA A 2 2.58 4.96 3.53
N GLY A 3 3.79 5.37 3.14
CA GLY A 3 4.02 6.56 2.32
C GLY A 3 4.01 7.81 3.19
N ARG A 4 5.08 8.61 3.11
CA ARG A 4 5.25 9.86 3.87
C ARG A 4 5.75 11.02 3.01
N GLY A 5 5.86 10.81 1.68
CA GLY A 5 6.29 11.87 0.77
C GLY A 5 5.29 13.03 0.73
N GLY A 6 5.80 14.26 0.68
CA GLY A 6 5.01 15.49 0.66
C GLY A 6 4.40 15.89 2.00
N ILE A 7 4.75 15.24 3.11
CA ILE A 7 4.27 15.62 4.44
C ILE A 7 5.17 16.72 5.02
N HIS A 8 4.58 17.88 5.30
CA HIS A 8 5.21 19.03 5.95
C HIS A 8 4.38 19.47 7.15
N GLY A 9 5.00 19.56 8.34
CA GLY A 9 4.28 19.96 9.55
C GLY A 9 3.07 19.07 9.91
N GLY A 10 3.09 17.81 9.50
CA GLY A 10 1.98 16.87 9.70
C GLY A 10 0.84 17.00 8.68
N VAL A 11 1.00 17.80 7.62
CA VAL A 11 0.00 17.95 6.54
C VAL A 11 0.61 17.47 5.22
N TRP A 12 -0.15 16.71 4.43
CA TRP A 12 0.27 16.32 3.08
C TRP A 12 0.00 17.47 2.10
N ASP A 13 0.98 17.82 1.28
CA ASP A 13 0.94 18.91 0.30
C ASP A 13 -0.02 18.68 -0.88
N MET A 14 -0.61 17.48 -0.99
CA MET A 14 -1.50 17.05 -2.06
C MET A 14 -0.84 17.04 -3.46
N ILE A 15 0.49 17.15 -3.53
CA ILE A 15 1.23 17.10 -4.79
C ILE A 15 1.39 15.63 -5.19
N VAL A 16 0.79 15.28 -6.33
CA VAL A 16 0.88 13.93 -6.90
C VAL A 16 1.74 13.98 -8.17
N PRO A 17 2.96 13.39 -8.15
CA PRO A 17 3.80 13.30 -9.33
C PRO A 17 3.12 12.55 -10.48
N PRO A 18 3.49 12.81 -11.75
CA PRO A 18 2.93 12.11 -12.91
C PRO A 18 2.97 10.58 -12.80
N GLU A 19 4.03 10.03 -12.23
CA GLU A 19 4.26 8.60 -12.02
C GLU A 19 3.32 7.98 -10.98
N CYS A 20 2.64 8.82 -10.18
CA CYS A 20 1.72 8.42 -9.13
C CYS A 20 0.25 8.67 -9.51
N ARG A 21 -0.03 9.13 -10.74
CA ARG A 21 -1.39 9.46 -11.16
C ARG A 21 -2.29 8.21 -11.16
N PRO A 22 -3.60 8.36 -10.87
CA PRO A 22 -4.55 7.25 -10.94
C PRO A 22 -4.64 6.66 -12.35
N ASP A 23 -4.88 5.36 -12.43
CA ASP A 23 -5.10 4.62 -13.67
C ASP A 23 -6.15 3.54 -13.41
N ARG A 24 -7.09 3.34 -14.35
CA ARG A 24 -8.19 2.37 -14.22
C ARG A 24 -7.69 0.92 -14.10
N SER A 25 -6.50 0.64 -14.60
CA SER A 25 -5.85 -0.68 -14.50
C SER A 25 -5.12 -0.89 -13.17
N ILE A 26 -5.05 0.11 -12.28
CA ILE A 26 -4.45 0.01 -10.95
C ILE A 26 -5.55 0.16 -9.90
N LEU A 27 -5.81 -0.92 -9.16
CA LEU A 27 -6.82 -0.98 -8.11
C LEU A 27 -6.18 -1.05 -6.74
N ARG A 28 -6.92 -0.65 -5.71
CA ARG A 28 -6.52 -0.69 -4.31
C ARG A 28 -7.61 -1.33 -3.47
N LEU A 29 -7.24 -2.29 -2.63
CA LEU A 29 -8.16 -2.86 -1.65
C LEU A 29 -8.30 -1.91 -0.46
N SER A 30 -9.48 -1.34 -0.25
CA SER A 30 -9.76 -0.42 0.85
C SER A 30 -9.81 -1.12 2.22
N ALA A 31 -9.93 -0.33 3.29
CA ALA A 31 -10.13 -0.86 4.64
C ALA A 31 -11.45 -1.66 4.76
N ASN A 32 -12.45 -1.30 3.97
CA ASN A 32 -13.76 -1.96 3.91
C ASN A 32 -13.80 -3.15 2.95
N TYR A 33 -12.64 -3.59 2.45
CA TYR A 33 -12.51 -4.74 1.54
C TYR A 33 -13.21 -4.55 0.18
N ILE A 34 -13.24 -3.31 -0.30
CA ILE A 34 -13.74 -2.96 -1.63
C ILE A 34 -12.55 -2.64 -2.52
N TRP A 35 -12.58 -3.11 -3.77
CA TRP A 35 -11.63 -2.72 -4.79
C TRP A 35 -12.05 -1.39 -5.42
N ASP A 36 -11.24 -0.36 -5.22
CA ASP A 36 -11.44 0.97 -5.80
C ASP A 36 -10.25 1.34 -6.70
N GLU A 37 -10.40 2.33 -7.56
CA GLU A 37 -9.28 2.90 -8.31
C GLU A 37 -8.19 3.41 -7.34
N ALA A 38 -6.94 3.02 -7.58
CA ALA A 38 -5.84 3.35 -6.70
C ALA A 38 -5.49 4.85 -6.79
N ARG A 39 -5.44 5.51 -5.63
CA ARG A 39 -5.12 6.92 -5.48
C ARG A 39 -4.26 7.11 -4.23
N GLU A 40 -3.22 7.92 -4.33
CA GLU A 40 -2.45 8.31 -3.16
C GLU A 40 -3.29 9.21 -2.23
N PRO A 41 -3.08 9.15 -0.90
CA PRO A 41 -2.21 8.23 -0.18
C PRO A 41 -2.83 6.83 -0.08
N LEU A 42 -2.12 5.79 -0.50
CA LEU A 42 -2.67 4.41 -0.56
C LEU A 42 -3.06 3.83 0.81
N HIS A 43 -2.47 4.33 1.90
CA HIS A 43 -2.68 3.83 3.26
C HIS A 43 -3.61 4.71 4.11
N LYS A 44 -4.28 5.72 3.54
CA LYS A 44 -5.09 6.71 4.29
C LYS A 44 -6.15 6.12 5.23
N ASP A 45 -6.73 4.98 4.88
CA ASP A 45 -7.74 4.24 5.65
C ASP A 45 -7.15 2.98 6.33
N ILE A 46 -5.84 2.73 6.16
CA ILE A 46 -5.13 1.58 6.71
C ILE A 46 -4.32 1.97 7.94
N ASP A 47 -3.52 3.03 7.81
CA ASP A 47 -2.61 3.60 8.81
C ASP A 47 -3.25 4.85 9.46
N VAL A 48 -4.44 4.65 10.02
CA VAL A 48 -5.37 5.74 10.42
C VAL A 48 -4.84 6.64 11.55
N GLN A 49 -3.81 6.22 12.28
CA GLN A 49 -3.21 7.00 13.37
C GLN A 49 -2.17 8.01 12.87
N LYS A 50 -1.85 8.01 11.57
CA LYS A 50 -0.81 8.86 11.00
C LYS A 50 -1.29 9.49 9.70
N VAL A 51 -0.83 10.72 9.45
CA VAL A 51 -1.02 11.34 8.14
C VAL A 51 -0.21 10.57 7.11
N CYS A 52 -0.89 10.15 6.05
CA CYS A 52 -0.29 9.40 4.94
C CYS A 52 0.00 10.36 3.79
N GLY A 53 1.11 10.12 3.10
CA GLY A 53 1.50 10.85 1.90
C GLY A 53 1.86 9.88 0.78
N ILE A 54 2.65 10.34 -0.19
CA ILE A 54 3.11 9.51 -1.30
C ILE A 54 3.95 8.34 -0.78
N GLY A 55 3.64 7.13 -1.24
CA GLY A 55 4.48 5.95 -1.13
C GLY A 55 4.94 5.45 -2.51
N PRO A 56 5.65 4.32 -2.58
CA PRO A 56 6.12 3.80 -3.87
C PRO A 56 5.12 2.87 -4.58
N GLY A 57 3.92 2.68 -4.03
CA GLY A 57 2.94 1.72 -4.58
C GLY A 57 2.47 2.10 -5.99
N MET A 58 2.07 3.36 -6.18
CA MET A 58 1.65 3.84 -7.51
C MET A 58 2.78 3.81 -8.56
N PRO A 59 3.98 4.39 -8.32
CA PRO A 59 5.03 4.37 -9.33
C PRO A 59 5.53 2.96 -9.62
N PHE A 60 5.52 2.05 -8.64
CA PHE A 60 5.79 0.63 -8.86
C PHE A 60 4.76 0.00 -9.80
N ALA A 61 3.46 0.15 -9.51
CA ALA A 61 2.39 -0.42 -10.34
C ALA A 61 2.45 0.09 -11.79
N HIS A 62 2.64 1.40 -11.95
CA HIS A 62 2.86 2.02 -13.26
C HIS A 62 4.06 1.45 -13.99
N SER A 63 5.18 1.24 -13.29
CA SER A 63 6.37 0.65 -13.90
C SER A 63 6.14 -0.80 -14.33
N VAL A 64 5.31 -1.56 -13.63
CA VAL A 64 4.96 -2.94 -14.02
C VAL A 64 4.06 -2.92 -15.26
N LEU A 65 3.01 -2.09 -15.29
CA LEU A 65 2.12 -1.96 -16.47
C LEU A 65 2.88 -1.52 -17.73
N ARG A 66 3.87 -0.63 -17.60
CA ARG A 66 4.72 -0.22 -18.74
C ARG A 66 5.62 -1.32 -19.26
N ARG A 67 6.00 -2.29 -18.42
CA ARG A 67 6.88 -3.39 -18.80
C ARG A 67 6.11 -4.58 -19.36
N ASP A 68 4.88 -4.78 -18.91
CA ASP A 68 4.01 -5.86 -19.35
C ASP A 68 2.57 -5.35 -19.56
N HIS A 69 2.24 -5.05 -20.81
CA HIS A 69 0.90 -4.59 -21.19
C HIS A 69 -0.16 -5.69 -21.14
N TYR A 70 0.23 -6.96 -21.04
CA TYR A 70 -0.68 -8.10 -20.99
C TYR A 70 -0.96 -8.59 -19.56
N ILE A 71 -0.32 -7.99 -18.55
CA ILE A 71 -0.49 -8.37 -17.14
C ILE A 71 -1.94 -8.17 -16.64
N GLY A 72 -2.71 -7.32 -17.32
CA GLY A 72 -4.07 -6.96 -16.94
C GLY A 72 -4.10 -5.92 -15.81
N HIS A 73 -4.99 -6.12 -14.84
CA HIS A 73 -5.13 -5.20 -13.71
C HIS A 73 -4.10 -5.49 -12.62
N ILE A 74 -3.54 -4.44 -12.02
CA ILE A 74 -2.69 -4.53 -10.83
C ILE A 74 -3.51 -4.18 -9.60
N GLY A 75 -3.66 -5.14 -8.69
CA GLY A 75 -4.27 -4.93 -7.39
C GLY A 75 -3.24 -4.63 -6.30
N LEU A 76 -3.34 -3.47 -5.67
CA LEU A 76 -2.53 -3.06 -4.52
C LEU A 76 -3.28 -3.39 -3.21
N VAL A 77 -2.61 -4.09 -2.31
CA VAL A 77 -3.14 -4.46 -0.99
C VAL A 77 -2.34 -3.73 0.09
N PRO A 78 -2.70 -2.48 0.45
CA PRO A 78 -1.99 -1.73 1.47
C PRO A 78 -2.20 -2.37 2.84
N CYS A 79 -1.13 -2.61 3.58
CA CYS A 79 -1.15 -3.23 4.91
C CYS A 79 -0.23 -2.53 5.91
N ALA A 80 0.63 -1.60 5.47
CA ALA A 80 1.67 -1.04 6.33
C ALA A 80 1.10 -0.11 7.41
N ILE A 81 1.70 -0.17 8.59
CA ILE A 81 1.40 0.68 9.75
C ILE A 81 2.69 1.36 10.17
N GLY A 82 2.66 2.70 10.29
CA GLY A 82 3.87 3.46 10.59
C GLY A 82 4.32 3.30 12.04
N ASN A 83 5.64 3.42 12.27
CA ASN A 83 6.25 3.36 13.61
C ASN A 83 5.97 2.03 14.35
N THR A 84 6.10 0.92 13.62
CA THR A 84 6.03 -0.43 14.17
C THR A 84 7.39 -1.10 14.04
N ASN A 85 7.87 -1.70 15.11
CA ASN A 85 9.10 -2.51 15.10
C ASN A 85 8.80 -3.91 14.53
N ILE A 86 9.83 -4.70 14.20
CA ILE A 86 9.63 -6.01 13.56
C ILE A 86 8.93 -7.01 14.48
N SER A 87 9.08 -6.90 15.81
CA SER A 87 8.41 -7.79 16.76
C SER A 87 6.88 -7.62 16.73
N MET A 88 6.38 -6.42 16.42
CA MET A 88 4.95 -6.17 16.17
C MET A 88 4.41 -6.80 14.86
N TRP A 89 5.26 -7.46 14.07
CA TRP A 89 4.91 -8.19 12.84
C TRP A 89 5.16 -9.69 12.94
N GLU A 90 5.49 -10.21 14.13
CA GLU A 90 5.63 -11.64 14.38
C GLU A 90 4.33 -12.39 14.09
N ARG A 91 4.47 -13.67 13.73
CA ARG A 91 3.31 -14.53 13.44
C ARG A 91 2.37 -14.57 14.63
N GLY A 92 1.11 -14.20 14.41
CA GLY A 92 0.07 -14.18 15.43
C GLY A 92 -0.22 -12.79 16.01
N THR A 93 0.62 -11.80 15.76
CA THR A 93 0.34 -10.39 16.08
C THR A 93 -0.76 -9.81 15.21
N ASP A 94 -1.38 -8.72 15.66
CA ASP A 94 -2.48 -8.07 14.94
C ASP A 94 -2.07 -7.59 13.54
N ASN A 95 -0.89 -6.98 13.41
CA ASN A 95 -0.40 -6.50 12.11
C ASN A 95 -0.16 -7.66 11.13
N TYR A 96 0.47 -8.74 11.60
CA TYR A 96 0.66 -9.96 10.81
C TYR A 96 -0.68 -10.56 10.37
N ASN A 97 -1.60 -10.76 11.33
CA ASN A 97 -2.90 -11.37 11.06
C ASN A 97 -3.72 -10.52 10.07
N ARG A 98 -3.69 -9.19 10.22
CA ARG A 98 -4.33 -8.25 9.30
C ARG A 98 -3.73 -8.33 7.89
N LEU A 99 -2.40 -8.40 7.77
CA LEU A 99 -1.72 -8.56 6.47
C LEU A 99 -2.18 -9.85 5.78
N ILE A 100 -2.12 -10.97 6.49
CA ILE A 100 -2.52 -12.29 5.94
C ILE A 100 -4.00 -12.30 5.57
N TYR A 101 -4.87 -11.74 6.41
CA TYR A 101 -6.30 -11.65 6.13
C TYR A 101 -6.58 -10.84 4.86
N ARG A 102 -5.98 -9.65 4.73
CA ARG A 102 -6.15 -8.79 3.55
C ARG A 102 -5.63 -9.43 2.29
N ALA A 103 -4.46 -10.09 2.35
CA ALA A 103 -3.90 -10.83 1.22
C ALA A 103 -4.83 -11.97 0.76
N ARG A 104 -5.36 -12.76 1.70
CA ARG A 104 -6.33 -13.83 1.39
C ARG A 104 -7.64 -13.28 0.83
N PHE A 105 -8.12 -12.16 1.37
CA PHE A 105 -9.33 -11.50 0.86
C PHE A 105 -9.13 -11.06 -0.60
N ALA A 106 -7.99 -10.42 -0.90
CA ALA A 106 -7.68 -9.94 -2.25
C ALA A 106 -7.74 -11.05 -3.32
N MET A 107 -7.33 -12.27 -2.97
CA MET A 107 -7.38 -13.43 -3.87
C MET A 107 -8.81 -13.94 -4.16
N LYS A 108 -9.81 -13.60 -3.34
CA LYS A 108 -11.21 -14.04 -3.58
C LYS A 108 -11.80 -13.49 -4.87
N SER A 109 -11.24 -12.40 -5.40
CA SER A 109 -11.63 -11.81 -6.68
C SER A 109 -10.98 -12.50 -7.89
N GLY A 110 -10.31 -13.65 -7.71
CA GLY A 110 -9.70 -14.43 -8.79
C GLY A 110 -8.28 -14.02 -9.18
N GLY A 111 -7.70 -13.04 -8.49
CA GLY A 111 -6.32 -12.59 -8.70
C GLY A 111 -5.27 -13.48 -8.01
N PHE A 112 -4.01 -13.33 -8.43
CA PHE A 112 -2.86 -14.01 -7.84
C PHE A 112 -1.95 -13.01 -7.11
N ILE A 113 -1.49 -13.36 -5.91
CA ILE A 113 -0.43 -12.59 -5.25
C ILE A 113 0.88 -12.84 -6.00
N ARG A 114 1.42 -11.78 -6.62
CA ARG A 114 2.67 -11.84 -7.40
C ARG A 114 3.91 -11.55 -6.58
N ALA A 115 3.80 -10.69 -5.58
CA ALA A 115 4.92 -10.26 -4.74
C ALA A 115 4.41 -9.64 -3.43
N LEU A 116 5.32 -9.54 -2.46
CA LEU A 116 5.18 -8.73 -1.25
C LEU A 116 6.25 -7.63 -1.29
N LEU A 117 5.84 -6.37 -1.26
CA LEU A 117 6.75 -5.24 -1.12
C LEU A 117 6.91 -4.91 0.36
N TRP A 118 8.06 -5.25 0.93
CA TRP A 118 8.38 -5.04 2.35
C TRP A 118 9.43 -3.94 2.50
N TYR A 119 9.07 -2.87 3.21
CA TYR A 119 10.03 -1.89 3.68
C TYR A 119 9.53 -1.36 5.03
N GLN A 120 10.31 -1.74 6.03
CA GLN A 120 10.20 -1.53 7.46
C GLN A 120 11.61 -1.72 8.04
N GLY A 121 11.90 -1.12 9.18
CA GLY A 121 13.12 -1.38 9.97
C GLY A 121 13.59 -0.16 10.76
N GLU A 122 13.08 1.02 10.43
CA GLU A 122 13.48 2.28 11.08
C GLU A 122 13.19 2.30 12.59
N SER A 123 12.13 1.61 13.04
CA SER A 123 11.78 1.48 14.45
C SER A 123 12.59 0.40 15.19
N ASP A 124 13.40 -0.40 14.49
CA ASP A 124 14.26 -1.42 15.10
C ASP A 124 15.70 -0.92 15.29
N THR A 125 16.03 0.25 14.74
CA THR A 125 17.35 0.87 14.89
C THR A 125 17.46 1.77 16.12
N VAL A 126 16.40 1.88 16.93
CA VAL A 126 16.31 2.73 18.13
C VAL A 126 16.38 1.92 19.41
#